data_AF-A0A2M7RU68-F1
#
_entry.id   AF-A0A2M7RU68-F1
#
_cell.length_a   1.000
_cell.length_b   1.000
_cell.length_c   1.000
_cell.angle_alpha   90.00
_cell.angle_beta   90.00
_cell.angle_gamma   90.00
#
_symmetry.space_group_name_H-M   'P 1'
#
loop_
_entity.id
_entity.type
_entity.pdbx_description
1 polymer ?
#
loop_
_entity_poly.entity_id
_entity_poly.type
_entity_poly.pdbx_seq_one_letter_code
_entity_poly.pdbx_strand_id
1 'polypeptide(L)'
;MGSILLNLFNSINATILIELLVILILLVFSGLISGSEIAFFSLTPSELNKINHSNSKTNQLVSKLLGNQKQLLATILISNNLINIALIIITTHFASNLINFSLLHPLLTFITQVIGITFIILLFGEVIPKIYATKNAHKLAKIMSFPLNIFSFFVFPLSYLL
;
A
#
# COMPACT_ATOMS: atom_id res chain seq x y z
N MET A 1 14.97 12.67 -29.13
CA MET A 1 15.21 13.03 -27.71
C MET A 1 14.63 14.39 -27.34
N GLY A 2 14.92 15.48 -28.09
CA GLY A 2 14.48 16.84 -27.75
C GLY A 2 12.96 17.07 -27.73
N SER A 3 12.19 16.45 -28.63
CA SER A 3 10.72 16.60 -28.69
C SER A 3 9.96 15.94 -27.54
N ILE A 4 10.52 14.87 -26.94
CA ILE A 4 9.92 14.17 -25.80
C ILE A 4 10.11 14.99 -24.53
N LEU A 5 11.31 15.55 -24.33
CA LEU A 5 11.61 16.44 -23.21
C LEU A 5 10.79 17.73 -23.28
N LEU A 6 10.61 18.31 -24.46
CA LEU A 6 9.78 19.51 -24.64
C LEU A 6 8.29 19.24 -24.33
N ASN A 7 7.76 18.09 -24.75
CA ASN A 7 6.38 17.67 -24.44
C ASN A 7 6.19 17.33 -22.95
N LEU A 8 7.21 16.80 -22.28
CA LEU A 8 7.17 16.59 -20.83
C LEU A 8 7.08 17.92 -20.07
N PHE A 9 7.82 18.95 -20.48
CA PHE A 9 7.75 20.27 -19.82
C PHE A 9 6.46 21.03 -20.13
N ASN A 10 5.92 20.93 -21.34
CA ASN A 10 4.68 21.60 -21.72
C ASN A 10 3.40 20.92 -21.18
N SER A 11 3.48 19.65 -20.75
CA SER A 11 2.33 18.93 -20.20
C SER A 11 2.19 19.09 -18.68
N ILE A 12 3.20 19.63 -17.97
CA ILE A 12 3.15 19.86 -16.52
C ILE A 12 2.10 20.92 -16.20
N ASN A 13 0.91 20.44 -15.88
CA ASN A 13 -0.23 21.21 -15.38
C ASN A 13 -0.51 20.84 -13.93
N ALA A 14 -1.30 21.66 -13.23
CA ALA A 14 -1.70 21.41 -11.84
C ALA A 14 -2.28 20.00 -11.64
N THR A 15 -3.03 19.48 -12.62
CA THR A 15 -3.58 18.12 -12.59
C THR A 15 -2.51 17.04 -12.46
N ILE A 16 -1.42 17.12 -13.22
CA ILE A 16 -0.34 16.12 -13.19
C ILE A 16 0.39 16.14 -11.83
N LEU A 17 0.59 17.34 -11.27
CA LEU A 17 1.19 17.47 -9.94
C LEU A 17 0.31 16.86 -8.84
N ILE A 18 -1.01 17.06 -8.94
CA ILE A 18 -1.98 16.45 -8.01
C ILE A 18 -1.98 14.94 -8.16
N GLU A 19 -2.02 14.40 -9.39
CA GLU A 19 -1.97 12.96 -9.65
C GLU A 19 -0.68 12.34 -9.07
N LEU A 20 0.48 12.97 -9.30
CA LEU A 20 1.74 12.51 -8.74
C LEU A 20 1.73 12.49 -7.20
N LEU A 21 1.20 13.55 -6.58
CA LEU A 21 1.07 13.62 -5.13
C LEU A 21 0.14 12.52 -4.59
N VAL A 22 -0.98 12.26 -5.27
CA VAL A 22 -1.91 11.18 -4.91
C VAL A 22 -1.25 9.81 -5.05
N ILE A 23 -0.49 9.57 -6.13
CA ILE A 23 0.28 8.32 -6.35
C ILE A 23 1.28 8.11 -5.21
N LEU A 24 2.03 9.14 -4.82
CA LEU A 24 3.01 9.04 -3.73
C LEU A 24 2.33 8.70 -2.39
N ILE A 25 1.20 9.34 -2.08
CA ILE A 25 0.43 9.06 -0.87
C ILE A 25 -0.10 7.61 -0.89
N LEU A 26 -0.67 7.18 -2.02
CA LEU A 26 -1.17 5.81 -2.18
C LEU A 26 -0.06 4.77 -2.09
N LEU A 27 1.14 5.05 -2.62
CA LEU A 27 2.30 4.16 -2.51
C LEU A 27 2.74 3.99 -1.05
N VAL A 28 2.73 5.07 -0.27
CA VAL A 28 3.01 5.00 1.17
C VAL A 28 1.94 4.17 1.89
N PHE A 29 0.65 4.38 1.60
CA PHE A 29 -0.41 3.59 2.20
C PHE A 29 -0.36 2.12 1.81
N SER A 30 -0.08 1.83 0.54
CA SER A 30 0.19 0.47 0.04
C SER A 30 1.26 -0.19 0.90
N GLY A 31 2.40 0.48 1.07
CA GLY A 31 3.51 -0.05 1.85
C GLY A 31 3.19 -0.29 3.31
N LEU A 32 2.48 0.65 3.94
CA LEU A 32 2.07 0.52 5.34
C LEU A 32 1.11 -0.66 5.55
N ILE A 33 0.15 -0.87 4.66
CA ILE A 33 -0.83 -1.96 4.77
C ILE A 33 -0.17 -3.29 4.43
N SER A 34 0.59 -3.38 3.34
CA SER A 34 1.37 -4.57 2.99
C SER A 34 2.33 -4.98 4.12
N GLY A 35 3.02 -4.02 4.74
CA GLY A 35 3.89 -4.28 5.88
C GLY A 35 3.14 -4.67 7.16
N SER A 36 1.85 -4.32 7.28
CA SER A 36 1.05 -4.63 8.48
C SER A 36 0.87 -6.13 8.68
N GLU A 37 0.65 -6.90 7.62
CA GLU A 37 0.55 -8.36 7.72
C GLU A 37 1.76 -8.94 8.45
N ILE A 38 2.95 -8.63 7.94
CA ILE A 38 4.20 -9.09 8.52
C ILE A 38 4.36 -8.53 9.94
N ALA A 39 4.07 -7.25 10.17
CA ALA A 39 4.24 -6.63 11.48
C ALA A 39 3.35 -7.24 12.58
N PHE A 40 2.10 -7.59 12.28
CA PHE A 40 1.20 -8.18 13.26
C PHE A 40 1.53 -9.66 13.52
N PHE A 41 1.80 -10.43 12.46
CA PHE A 41 1.97 -11.88 12.56
C PHE A 41 3.40 -12.34 12.84
N SER A 42 4.38 -11.43 12.88
CA SER A 42 5.77 -11.74 13.27
C SER A 42 6.12 -11.36 14.71
N LEU A 43 5.18 -10.82 15.49
CA LEU A 43 5.43 -10.46 16.89
C LEU A 43 5.79 -11.69 17.72
N THR A 44 6.88 -11.59 18.46
CA THR A 44 7.37 -12.67 19.32
C THR A 44 6.52 -12.81 20.59
N PRO A 45 6.52 -13.99 21.24
CA PRO A 45 5.81 -14.17 22.52
C PRO A 45 6.22 -13.16 23.60
N SER A 46 7.50 -12.78 23.64
CA SER A 46 8.00 -11.75 24.57
C SER A 46 7.40 -10.37 24.30
N GLU A 47 7.26 -9.99 23.03
CA GLU A 47 6.62 -8.72 22.65
C GLU A 47 5.13 -8.73 22.95
N LEU A 48 4.43 -9.83 22.65
CA LEU A 48 3.01 -9.98 22.99
C LEU A 48 2.76 -9.87 24.49
N ASN A 49 3.59 -10.49 25.32
CA ASN A 49 3.52 -10.34 26.78
C ASN A 49 3.69 -8.88 27.20
N LYS A 50 4.67 -8.16 26.63
CA LYS A 50 4.86 -6.72 26.90
C LYS A 50 3.66 -5.88 26.47
N ILE A 51 3.07 -6.18 25.33
CA ILE A 51 1.90 -5.49 24.79
C ILE A 51 0.69 -5.72 25.71
N ASN A 52 0.44 -6.96 26.14
CA ASN A 52 -0.68 -7.33 27.00
C ASN A 52 -0.60 -6.70 28.41
N HIS A 53 0.60 -6.51 28.95
CA HIS A 53 0.81 -5.85 30.25
C HIS A 53 1.00 -4.33 30.17
N SER A 54 0.81 -3.73 28.99
CA SER A 54 0.99 -2.29 28.78
C SER A 54 -0.30 -1.49 29.00
N ASN A 55 -0.20 -0.34 29.66
CA ASN A 55 -1.29 0.65 29.76
C ASN A 55 -1.43 1.53 28.51
N SER A 56 -0.66 1.27 27.44
CA SER A 56 -0.72 2.06 26.21
C SER A 56 -1.95 1.68 25.38
N LYS A 57 -2.77 2.68 25.03
CA LYS A 57 -3.96 2.49 24.18
C LYS A 57 -3.64 1.80 22.84
N THR A 58 -2.50 2.11 22.22
CA THR A 58 -2.08 1.46 20.97
C THR A 58 -1.74 0.00 21.17
N ASN A 59 -1.13 -0.36 22.31
CA ASN A 59 -0.79 -1.75 22.60
C ASN A 59 -2.06 -2.57 22.87
N GLN A 60 -3.02 -2.00 23.59
CA GLN A 60 -4.34 -2.61 23.77
C GLN A 60 -5.08 -2.82 22.44
N LEU A 61 -4.98 -1.88 21.50
CA LEU A 61 -5.53 -2.05 20.14
C LEU A 61 -4.83 -3.17 19.37
N VAL A 62 -3.49 -3.27 19.46
CA VAL A 62 -2.76 -4.39 18.85
C VAL A 62 -3.25 -5.72 19.40
N SER A 63 -3.35 -5.87 20.72
CA SER A 63 -3.89 -7.10 21.35
C SER A 63 -5.33 -7.37 20.93
N LYS A 64 -6.18 -6.35 20.84
CA LYS A 64 -7.57 -6.49 20.39
C LYS A 64 -7.64 -7.01 18.96
N LEU A 65 -6.85 -6.44 18.04
CA LEU A 65 -6.82 -6.87 16.64
C LEU A 65 -6.28 -8.30 16.49
N LEU A 66 -5.22 -8.64 17.23
CA LEU A 66 -4.69 -10.01 17.27
C LEU A 66 -5.64 -11.01 17.96
N GLY A 67 -6.56 -10.53 18.79
CA GLY A 67 -7.63 -11.35 19.35
C GLY A 67 -8.61 -11.87 18.30
N ASN A 68 -8.75 -11.18 17.16
CA ASN A 68 -9.54 -11.62 16.02
C ASN A 68 -8.69 -11.67 14.74
N GLN A 69 -7.73 -12.60 14.71
CA GLN A 69 -6.75 -12.74 13.63
C GLN A 69 -7.38 -12.92 12.25
N LYS A 70 -8.50 -13.66 12.15
CA LYS A 70 -9.22 -13.89 10.89
C LYS A 70 -9.73 -12.57 10.31
N GLN A 71 -10.42 -11.77 11.13
CA GLN A 71 -10.93 -10.47 10.70
C GLN A 71 -9.79 -9.49 10.37
N LEU A 72 -8.73 -9.48 11.19
CA LEU A 72 -7.55 -8.66 10.94
C LEU A 72 -6.90 -8.98 9.59
N LEU A 73 -6.65 -10.27 9.32
CA LEU A 73 -6.06 -10.72 8.07
C LEU A 73 -6.96 -10.36 6.88
N ALA A 74 -8.27 -10.62 6.97
CA ALA A 74 -9.22 -10.24 5.94
C ALA A 74 -9.21 -8.73 5.67
N THR A 75 -9.17 -7.91 6.73
CA THR A 75 -9.10 -6.45 6.63
C THR A 75 -7.82 -6.00 5.92
N ILE A 76 -6.67 -6.57 6.29
CA ILE A 76 -5.37 -6.24 5.67
C ILE A 76 -5.40 -6.62 4.18
N LEU A 77 -5.81 -7.84 3.84
CA LEU A 77 -5.83 -8.32 2.46
C LEU A 77 -6.78 -7.49 1.58
N ILE A 78 -7.99 -7.22 2.05
CA ILE A 78 -8.97 -6.41 1.30
C ILE A 78 -8.43 -4.99 1.10
N SER A 79 -7.93 -4.36 2.16
CA SER A 79 -7.41 -2.99 2.08
C SER A 79 -6.18 -2.90 1.16
N ASN A 80 -5.30 -3.91 1.22
CA ASN A 80 -4.11 -3.99 0.36
C ASN A 80 -4.52 -4.07 -1.11
N ASN A 81 -5.46 -4.96 -1.43
CA ASN A 81 -5.93 -5.14 -2.79
C ASN A 81 -6.64 -3.89 -3.32
N LEU A 82 -7.49 -3.25 -2.52
CA LEU A 82 -8.17 -2.01 -2.92
C LEU A 82 -7.18 -0.89 -3.24
N ILE A 83 -6.18 -0.68 -2.37
CA ILE A 83 -5.17 0.37 -2.59
C ILE A 83 -4.26 0.04 -3.77
N ASN A 84 -3.85 -1.22 -3.94
CA ASN A 84 -3.06 -1.64 -5.09
C ASN A 84 -3.82 -1.41 -6.42
N ILE A 85 -5.10 -1.77 -6.47
CA ILE A 85 -5.94 -1.52 -7.66
C ILE A 85 -6.06 -0.01 -7.93
N ALA A 86 -6.34 0.80 -6.91
CA ALA A 86 -6.44 2.25 -7.06
C ALA A 86 -5.11 2.86 -7.55
N LEU A 87 -3.99 2.42 -6.97
CA LEU A 87 -2.65 2.87 -7.33
C LEU A 87 -2.29 2.50 -8.77
N ILE A 88 -2.60 1.28 -9.21
CA ILE A 88 -2.41 0.85 -10.60
C ILE A 88 -3.24 1.72 -11.54
N ILE A 89 -4.54 1.89 -11.29
CA ILE A 89 -5.43 2.68 -12.16
C ILE A 89 -4.92 4.11 -12.33
N ILE A 90 -4.61 4.79 -11.22
CA ILE A 90 -4.16 6.19 -11.26
C ILE A 90 -2.78 6.30 -11.90
N THR A 91 -1.85 5.38 -11.61
CA THR A 91 -0.50 5.41 -12.18
C THR A 91 -0.52 5.10 -13.68
N THR A 92 -1.36 4.17 -14.14
CA THR A 92 -1.54 3.88 -15.56
C THR A 92 -2.11 5.08 -16.30
N HIS A 93 -3.11 5.76 -15.74
CA HIS A 93 -3.68 6.99 -16.31
C HIS A 93 -2.65 8.13 -16.37
N PHE A 94 -1.92 8.36 -15.29
CA PHE A 94 -0.84 9.33 -15.21
C PHE A 94 0.25 9.06 -16.27
N ALA A 95 0.67 7.80 -16.41
CA ALA A 95 1.68 7.42 -17.40
C ALA A 95 1.20 7.64 -18.83
N SER A 96 -0.08 7.35 -19.16
CA SER A 96 -0.63 7.60 -20.49
C SER A 96 -0.72 9.07 -20.86
N ASN A 97 -0.87 9.96 -19.88
CA ASN A 97 -0.93 11.41 -20.11
C ASN A 97 0.47 12.02 -20.29
N LEU A 98 1.49 11.47 -19.64
CA LEU A 98 2.86 11.96 -19.74
C LEU A 98 3.63 11.43 -20.95
N ILE A 99 3.38 10.18 -21.33
CA ILE A 99 4.14 9.51 -22.38
C ILE A 99 3.21 9.29 -23.56
N ASN A 100 3.54 9.90 -24.70
CA ASN A 100 2.83 9.63 -25.94
C ASN A 100 3.29 8.28 -26.51
N PHE A 101 2.67 7.20 -26.03
CA PHE A 101 2.99 5.82 -26.42
C PHE A 101 2.65 5.49 -27.88
N SER A 102 1.97 6.38 -28.61
CA SER A 102 1.68 6.19 -30.04
C SER A 102 2.94 6.17 -30.94
N LEU A 103 4.07 6.67 -30.43
CA LEU A 103 5.36 6.66 -31.11
C LEU A 103 6.15 5.36 -30.90
N LEU A 104 5.69 4.47 -30.02
CA LEU A 104 6.35 3.22 -29.66
C LEU A 104 5.61 2.02 -30.27
N HIS A 105 6.35 0.93 -30.53
CA HIS A 105 5.75 -0.32 -30.98
C HIS A 105 4.76 -0.82 -29.91
N PRO A 106 3.52 -1.24 -30.26
CA PRO A 106 2.46 -1.56 -29.30
C PRO A 106 2.87 -2.58 -28.24
N LEU A 107 3.67 -3.58 -28.65
CA LEU A 107 4.19 -4.60 -27.74
C LEU A 107 5.13 -4.03 -26.67
N LEU A 108 5.98 -3.05 -27.06
CA LEU A 108 6.94 -2.42 -26.17
C LEU A 108 6.22 -1.51 -25.16
N THR A 109 5.22 -0.76 -25.63
CA THR A 109 4.31 0.01 -24.78
C THR A 109 3.65 -0.87 -23.72
N PHE A 110 3.07 -2.01 -24.14
CA PHE A 110 2.40 -2.92 -23.22
C PHE A 110 3.36 -3.49 -22.15
N ILE A 111 4.54 -3.97 -22.57
CA ILE A 111 5.55 -4.51 -21.65
C ILE A 111 5.98 -3.45 -20.64
N THR A 112 6.34 -2.25 -21.09
CA THR A 112 6.82 -1.19 -20.19
C THR A 112 5.71 -0.70 -19.25
N GLN A 113 4.49 -0.51 -19.77
CA GLN A 113 3.38 0.03 -18.99
C GLN A 113 2.83 -0.99 -18.00
N VAL A 114 2.65 -2.25 -18.39
CA VAL A 114 2.08 -3.25 -17.49
C VAL A 114 3.16 -3.81 -16.57
N ILE A 115 4.25 -4.33 -17.12
CA ILE A 115 5.27 -5.02 -16.32
C ILE A 115 6.10 -4.01 -15.54
N GLY A 116 6.55 -2.93 -16.17
CA GLY A 116 7.39 -1.91 -15.54
C GLY A 116 6.69 -1.19 -14.39
N ILE A 117 5.48 -0.67 -14.62
CA ILE A 117 4.72 0.03 -13.58
C ILE A 117 4.36 -0.91 -12.44
N THR A 118 3.84 -2.10 -12.73
CA THR A 118 3.48 -3.08 -11.71
C THR A 118 4.70 -3.49 -10.89
N PHE A 119 5.86 -3.70 -11.53
CA PHE A 119 7.10 -4.01 -10.84
C PHE A 119 7.49 -2.90 -9.85
N ILE A 120 7.46 -1.63 -10.27
CA ILE A 120 7.77 -0.49 -9.38
C ILE A 120 6.79 -0.44 -8.21
N ILE A 121 5.47 -0.54 -8.49
CA ILE A 121 4.44 -0.50 -7.46
C ILE A 121 4.62 -1.64 -6.45
N LEU A 122 4.79 -2.88 -6.91
CA LEU A 122 4.97 -4.03 -6.01
C LEU A 122 6.29 -3.95 -5.25
N LEU A 123 7.37 -3.50 -5.88
CA LEU A 123 8.67 -3.40 -5.24
C LEU A 123 8.63 -2.40 -4.07
N PHE A 124 8.16 -1.18 -4.32
CA PHE A 124 8.16 -0.10 -3.34
C PHE A 124 6.92 -0.10 -2.41
N GLY A 125 5.77 -0.51 -2.93
CA GLY A 125 4.49 -0.52 -2.23
C GLY A 125 4.19 -1.84 -1.51
N GLU A 126 4.96 -2.90 -1.73
CA GLU A 126 4.69 -4.19 -1.09
C GLU A 126 5.96 -4.91 -0.59
N VAL A 127 6.92 -5.22 -1.47
CA VAL A 127 8.08 -6.05 -1.14
C VAL A 127 9.00 -5.37 -0.13
N ILE A 128 9.48 -4.15 -0.41
CA ILE A 128 10.38 -3.41 0.49
C ILE A 128 9.73 -3.14 1.86
N PRO A 129 8.48 -2.65 1.93
CA PRO A 129 7.79 -2.44 3.21
C PRO A 129 7.61 -3.72 4.03
N LYS A 130 7.29 -4.85 3.39
CA LYS A 130 7.20 -6.17 4.06
C LYS A 130 8.54 -6.57 4.66
N ILE A 131 9.65 -6.39 3.93
CA ILE A 131 11.00 -6.65 4.46
C ILE A 131 11.31 -5.74 5.65
N TYR A 132 11.00 -4.44 5.57
CA TYR A 132 11.20 -3.51 6.68
C TYR A 132 10.39 -3.90 7.93
N ALA A 133 9.15 -4.35 7.74
CA ALA A 133 8.25 -4.78 8.80
C ALA A 133 8.81 -5.94 9.62
N THR A 134 9.56 -6.87 9.01
CA THR A 134 10.20 -7.98 9.75
C THR A 134 11.13 -7.49 10.86
N LYS A 135 11.82 -6.35 10.66
CA LYS A 135 12.78 -5.79 11.62
C LYS A 135 12.14 -4.81 12.60
N ASN A 136 10.97 -4.26 12.27
CA ASN A 136 10.30 -3.19 13.02
C ASN A 136 8.85 -3.54 13.37
N ALA A 137 8.56 -4.83 13.52
CA ALA A 137 7.21 -5.38 13.66
C ALA A 137 6.38 -4.66 14.74
N HIS A 138 6.91 -4.59 15.96
CA HIS A 138 6.21 -3.93 17.07
C HIS A 138 5.89 -2.45 16.80
N LYS A 139 6.83 -1.68 16.23
CA LYS A 139 6.60 -0.27 15.92
C LYS A 139 5.52 -0.12 14.84
N LEU A 140 5.61 -0.89 13.76
CA LEU A 140 4.67 -0.81 12.66
C LEU A 140 3.27 -1.30 13.07
N ALA A 141 3.17 -2.39 13.84
CA ALA A 141 1.91 -2.89 14.38
C ALA A 141 1.20 -1.82 15.24
N LYS A 142 1.94 -1.09 16.08
CA LYS A 142 1.37 0.03 16.85
C LYS A 142 0.84 1.15 15.97
N ILE A 143 1.62 1.58 14.98
CA ILE A 143 1.21 2.65 14.05
C ILE A 143 -0.06 2.23 13.30
N MET A 144 -0.11 0.98 12.83
CA MET A 144 -1.19 0.46 12.00
C MET A 144 -2.40 -0.05 12.79
N SER A 145 -2.29 -0.20 14.11
CA SER A 145 -3.39 -0.63 14.98
C SER A 145 -4.62 0.27 14.91
N PHE A 146 -4.43 1.59 14.77
CA PHE A 146 -5.54 2.52 14.67
C PHE A 146 -6.20 2.52 13.28
N PRO A 147 -5.46 2.69 12.16
CA PRO A 147 -6.01 2.59 10.81
C PRO A 147 -6.73 1.26 10.55
N LEU A 148 -6.14 0.13 10.94
CA LEU A 148 -6.72 -1.18 10.71
C LEU A 148 -7.96 -1.44 11.57
N ASN A 149 -8.06 -0.87 12.77
CA ASN A 149 -9.28 -0.95 13.57
C ASN A 149 -10.43 -0.14 12.95
N ILE A 150 -10.13 0.94 12.21
CA ILE A 150 -11.16 1.66 11.44
C ILE A 150 -11.58 0.83 10.22
N PHE A 151 -10.62 0.31 9.45
CA PHE A 151 -10.94 -0.51 8.28
C PHE A 151 -11.66 -1.82 8.65
N SER A 152 -11.34 -2.41 9.80
CA SER A 152 -11.99 -3.64 10.24
C SER A 152 -13.47 -3.45 10.54
N PHE A 153 -13.91 -2.23 10.90
CA PHE A 153 -15.33 -1.89 11.04
C PHE A 153 -16.06 -1.94 9.70
N PHE A 154 -15.45 -1.42 8.61
CA PHE A 154 -16.04 -1.45 7.27
C PHE A 154 -16.03 -2.85 6.65
N VAL A 155 -15.01 -3.65 6.97
CA VAL A 155 -14.85 -5.02 6.45
C VAL A 155 -15.64 -6.05 7.28
N PHE A 156 -16.05 -5.71 8.51
CA PHE A 156 -16.83 -6.59 9.40
C PHE A 156 -18.05 -7.26 8.74
N PRO A 157 -18.95 -6.55 8.01
CA PRO A 157 -20.10 -7.19 7.38
C PRO A 157 -19.71 -8.21 6.29
N LEU A 158 -18.60 -7.99 5.57
CA LEU A 158 -18.12 -8.92 4.56
C LEU A 158 -17.43 -10.14 5.16
N SER A 159 -16.74 -9.96 6.31
CA SER A 159 -16.02 -11.06 6.96
C SER A 159 -16.93 -12.12 7.57
N TYR A 160 -18.22 -11.84 7.80
CA TYR A 160 -19.18 -12.85 8.28
C TYR A 160 -19.76 -13.69 7.13
N LEU A 161 -19.66 -13.20 5.88
CA LEU A 161 -20.10 -13.90 4.67
C LEU A 161 -19.04 -14.87 4.11
N LEU A 162 -17.78 -14.70 4.52
CA LEU A 162 -16.62 -15.54 4.18
C LEU A 162 -16.34 -16.56 5.28
#